data_AF-A0A842SRB1-F1
#
_entry.id   AF-A0A842SRB1-F1
#
_cell.length_a   1.000
_cell.length_b   1.000
_cell.length_c   1.000
_cell.angle_alpha   90.00
_cell.angle_beta   90.00
_cell.angle_gamma   90.00
#
_symmetry.space_group_name_H-M   'P 1'
#
loop_
_entity.id
_entity.type
_entity.pdbx_description
1 polymer ?
#
loop_
_entity_poly.entity_id
_entity_poly.type
_entity_poly.pdbx_seq_one_letter_code
_entity_poly.pdbx_strand_id
1 'polypeptide(L)'
;MKRLNKSNQILLALIQELMKNKKPFWRKVANELSRPRRKKVEVNLSKIDTYGADDSTVLVPGKVLGTGSLSKKMTIAAFSFSESAKRMIGEAGCKAVSIESLHKDNPEGRNVAILK
;
A
#
# COMPACT_ATOMS: atom_id res chain seq x y z
N MET A 1 -3.75 18.54 15.96
CA MET A 1 -3.68 17.76 14.70
C MET A 1 -3.40 18.72 13.54
N LYS A 2 -2.42 18.46 12.67
CA LYS A 2 -2.22 19.27 11.45
C LYS A 2 -3.46 19.15 10.56
N ARG A 3 -4.01 20.28 10.07
CA ARG A 3 -5.15 20.27 9.14
C ARG A 3 -4.77 19.52 7.86
N LEU A 4 -5.49 18.44 7.55
CA LEU A 4 -5.33 17.68 6.33
C LEU A 4 -6.00 18.43 5.17
N ASN A 5 -5.26 19.35 4.53
CA ASN A 5 -5.71 20.03 3.32
C ASN A 5 -5.57 19.08 2.11
N LYS A 6 -6.40 18.03 2.07
CA LYS A 6 -6.45 17.09 0.95
C LYS A 6 -7.77 17.23 0.23
N SER A 7 -7.73 17.56 -1.06
CA SER A 7 -8.93 17.68 -1.88
C SER A 7 -9.58 16.32 -2.21
N ASN A 8 -8.84 15.22 -2.03
CA ASN A 8 -9.34 13.88 -2.36
C ASN A 8 -10.10 13.28 -1.15
N GLN A 9 -11.43 13.24 -1.28
CA GLN A 9 -12.35 12.77 -0.24
C GLN A 9 -12.18 11.27 0.04
N ILE A 10 -11.88 10.44 -0.96
CA ILE A 10 -11.65 8.99 -0.81
C ILE A 10 -10.44 8.74 0.09
N LEU A 11 -9.34 9.45 -0.18
CA LEU A 11 -8.13 9.33 0.63
C LEU A 11 -8.35 9.82 2.07
N LEU A 12 -9.19 10.84 2.27
CA LEU A 12 -9.54 11.32 3.60
C LEU A 12 -10.38 10.30 4.37
N ALA A 13 -11.39 9.71 3.72
CA ALA A 13 -12.23 8.67 4.31
C ALA A 13 -11.38 7.46 4.75
N LEU A 14 -10.50 6.98 3.86
CA LEU A 14 -9.58 5.89 4.16
C LEU A 14 -8.67 6.20 5.37
N ILE A 15 -8.10 7.41 5.43
CA ILE A 15 -7.26 7.81 6.56
C ILE A 15 -8.06 7.82 7.86
N GLN A 16 -9.28 8.34 7.85
CA GLN A 16 -10.14 8.37 9.03
C GLN A 16 -10.51 6.96 9.50
N GLU A 17 -10.84 6.07 8.57
CA GLU A 17 -11.16 4.67 8.86
C GLU A 17 -9.96 3.94 9.49
N LEU A 18 -8.78 4.06 8.88
CA LEU A 18 -7.56 3.45 9.41
C LEU A 18 -7.11 4.06 10.75
N MET A 19 -7.39 5.35 10.99
CA MET A 19 -7.10 6.02 12.27
C MET A 19 -8.01 5.59 13.41
N LYS A 20 -9.29 5.27 13.12
CA LYS A 20 -10.23 4.73 14.12
C LYS A 20 -9.79 3.37 14.64
N ASN A 21 -8.95 2.68 13.88
CA ASN A 21 -8.50 1.36 14.24
C ASN A 21 -7.60 1.37 15.49
N LYS A 22 -7.75 0.38 16.37
CA LYS A 22 -7.01 0.32 17.65
C LYS A 22 -5.56 -0.10 17.47
N LYS A 23 -5.23 -0.79 16.37
CA LYS A 23 -3.90 -1.34 16.14
C LYS A 23 -2.89 -0.25 15.71
N PRO A 24 -1.67 -0.26 16.28
CA PRO A 24 -0.65 0.75 15.96
C PRO A 24 -0.17 0.66 14.50
N PHE A 25 -0.23 -0.52 13.89
CA PHE A 25 0.11 -0.75 12.48
C PHE A 25 -0.74 0.11 11.54
N TRP A 26 -2.07 0.03 11.64
CA TRP A 26 -2.97 0.79 10.78
C TRP A 26 -2.90 2.30 11.01
N ARG A 27 -2.69 2.73 12.26
CA ARG A 27 -2.41 4.14 12.56
C ARG A 27 -1.12 4.62 11.90
N LYS A 28 -0.08 3.78 11.85
CA LYS A 28 1.17 4.09 11.13
C LYS A 28 0.94 4.23 9.63
N VAL A 29 0.18 3.32 9.03
CA VAL A 29 -0.22 3.39 7.61
C VAL A 29 -1.02 4.67 7.33
N ALA A 30 -1.99 5.00 8.19
CA ALA A 30 -2.78 6.22 8.07
C ALA A 30 -1.91 7.48 8.16
N ASN A 31 -0.95 7.51 9.09
CA ASN A 31 0.01 8.59 9.21
C ASN A 31 0.88 8.74 7.96
N GLU A 32 1.38 7.65 7.38
CA GLU A 32 2.14 7.68 6.13
C GLU A 32 1.27 8.17 4.96
N LEU A 33 0.03 7.67 4.85
CA LEU A 33 -0.92 8.15 3.86
C LEU A 33 -1.22 9.63 4.04
N SER A 34 -1.29 10.14 5.28
CA SER A 34 -1.57 11.53 5.65
C SER A 34 -0.50 12.53 5.17
N ARG A 35 0.68 12.05 4.78
CA ARG A 35 1.80 12.91 4.38
C ARG A 35 1.45 13.79 3.17
N PRO A 36 2.08 14.99 3.08
CA PRO A 36 1.91 15.88 1.93
C PRO A 36 2.26 15.17 0.61
N ARG A 37 1.63 15.59 -0.50
CA ARG A 37 1.83 14.98 -1.82
C ARG A 37 3.32 14.84 -2.21
N ARG A 38 4.15 15.86 -1.92
CA ARG A 38 5.59 15.86 -2.18
C ARG A 38 6.41 14.85 -1.37
N LYS A 39 5.85 14.30 -0.30
CA LYS A 39 6.47 13.27 0.57
C LYS A 39 5.72 11.94 0.48
N LYS A 40 4.79 11.80 -0.46
CA LYS A 40 4.13 10.52 -0.69
C LYS A 40 5.13 9.52 -1.23
N VAL A 41 4.92 8.28 -0.81
CA VAL A 41 5.73 7.16 -1.21
C VAL A 41 5.32 6.74 -2.62
N GLU A 42 6.33 6.55 -3.48
CA GLU A 42 6.19 5.92 -4.77
C GLU A 42 7.18 4.75 -4.83
N VAL A 43 6.70 3.56 -5.14
CA VAL A 43 7.50 2.33 -5.10
C VAL A 43 7.43 1.64 -6.45
N ASN A 44 8.60 1.29 -6.99
CA ASN A 44 8.73 0.49 -8.20
C ASN A 44 8.63 -1.01 -7.88
N LEU A 45 8.15 -1.80 -8.85
CA LEU A 45 8.08 -3.27 -8.72
C LEU A 45 9.44 -3.88 -8.39
N SER A 46 10.54 -3.38 -8.95
CA SER A 46 11.90 -3.85 -8.62
C SER A 46 12.21 -3.74 -7.12
N LYS A 47 11.82 -2.63 -6.48
CA LYS A 47 12.01 -2.43 -5.04
C LYS A 47 11.12 -3.38 -4.24
N ILE A 48 9.92 -3.67 -4.71
CA ILE A 48 9.03 -4.66 -4.08
C ILE A 48 9.65 -6.06 -4.17
N ASP A 49 10.23 -6.43 -5.32
CA ASP A 49 10.86 -7.75 -5.51
C ASP A 49 12.11 -7.95 -4.64
N THR A 50 12.92 -6.90 -4.48
CA THR A 50 14.13 -6.96 -3.62
C THR A 50 13.79 -7.15 -2.14
N TYR A 51 12.80 -6.42 -1.62
CA TYR A 51 12.46 -6.43 -0.19
C TYR A 51 11.31 -7.39 0.16
N GLY A 52 10.54 -7.83 -0.83
CA GLY A 52 9.46 -8.79 -0.68
C GLY A 52 10.02 -10.19 -0.46
N ALA A 53 9.43 -10.89 0.49
CA ALA A 53 9.62 -12.33 0.67
C ALA A 53 8.52 -13.08 -0.09
N ASP A 54 8.81 -14.30 -0.52
CA ASP A 54 7.79 -15.18 -1.09
C ASP A 54 6.67 -15.44 -0.07
N ASP A 55 5.44 -15.51 -0.58
CA ASP A 55 4.20 -15.69 0.19
C ASP A 55 3.95 -14.64 1.29
N SER A 56 4.60 -13.49 1.20
CA SER A 56 4.39 -12.37 2.12
C SER A 56 3.37 -11.35 1.60
N THR A 57 2.89 -10.49 2.50
CA THR A 57 2.04 -9.34 2.15
C THR A 57 2.83 -8.04 2.28
N VAL A 58 2.98 -7.30 1.19
CA VAL A 58 3.65 -6.00 1.16
C VAL A 58 2.62 -4.89 1.04
N LEU A 59 2.64 -3.93 1.97
CA LEU A 59 1.78 -2.76 1.97
C LEU A 59 2.57 -1.50 1.60
N VAL A 60 2.15 -0.83 0.53
CA VAL A 60 2.69 0.44 0.07
C VAL A 60 1.68 1.55 0.39
N PRO A 61 1.98 2.48 1.34
CA PRO A 61 1.09 3.58 1.71
C PRO A 61 1.16 4.73 0.69
N GLY A 62 1.03 4.40 -0.59
CA GLY A 62 1.32 5.30 -1.70
C GLY A 62 0.97 4.68 -3.06
N LYS A 63 1.71 5.10 -4.09
CA LYS A 63 1.51 4.63 -5.46
C LYS A 63 2.56 3.58 -5.83
N VAL A 64 2.13 2.50 -6.46
CA VAL A 64 3.02 1.50 -7.06
C VAL A 64 3.16 1.77 -8.56
N LEU A 65 4.41 1.76 -9.03
CA LEU A 65 4.78 2.01 -10.42
C LEU A 65 5.33 0.74 -11.07
N GLY A 66 4.91 0.50 -12.31
CA GLY A 66 5.30 -0.67 -13.10
C GLY A 66 6.65 -0.49 -13.76
N THR A 67 7.71 -0.49 -12.97
CA THR A 67 9.10 -0.44 -13.45
C THR A 67 9.92 -1.54 -12.79
N GLY A 68 10.59 -2.35 -13.61
CA GLY A 68 11.31 -3.54 -13.19
C GLY A 68 10.47 -4.82 -13.27
N SER A 69 11.05 -5.94 -12.85
CA SER A 69 10.42 -7.26 -12.90
C SER A 69 10.02 -7.72 -11.51
N LEU A 70 9.01 -8.58 -11.45
CA LEU A 70 8.62 -9.29 -10.25
C LEU A 70 8.91 -10.78 -10.48
N SER A 71 9.76 -11.38 -9.65
CA SER A 71 10.14 -12.79 -9.73
C SER A 71 9.41 -13.63 -8.68
N LYS A 72 9.10 -13.01 -7.55
CA LYS A 72 8.51 -13.65 -6.37
C LYS A 72 7.00 -13.59 -6.37
N LYS A 73 6.36 -14.59 -5.75
CA LYS A 73 4.91 -14.63 -5.58
C LYS A 73 4.54 -13.99 -4.25
N MET A 74 3.80 -12.88 -4.28
CA MET A 74 3.39 -12.17 -3.08
C MET A 74 2.08 -11.40 -3.27
N THR A 75 1.50 -10.95 -2.17
CA THR A 75 0.34 -10.06 -2.17
C THR A 75 0.78 -8.63 -1.98
N ILE A 76 0.47 -7.76 -2.94
CA ILE A 76 0.85 -6.34 -2.93
C ILE A 76 -0.39 -5.51 -2.66
N ALA A 77 -0.41 -4.83 -1.51
CA ALA A 77 -1.46 -3.90 -1.12
C ALA A 77 -1.01 -2.45 -1.32
N ALA A 78 -1.74 -1.65 -2.09
CA ALA A 78 -1.42 -0.23 -2.26
C ALA A 78 -2.64 0.67 -2.29
N PHE A 79 -2.44 1.98 -2.14
CA PHE A 79 -3.51 2.96 -2.33
C PHE A 79 -3.86 3.09 -3.82
N SER A 80 -2.85 3.06 -4.68
CA SER A 80 -3.03 3.18 -6.13
C SER A 80 -1.94 2.43 -6.86
N PHE A 81 -2.29 1.87 -8.02
CA PHE A 81 -1.37 1.19 -8.93
C PHE A 81 -1.37 1.91 -10.27
N SER A 82 -0.21 2.04 -10.90
CA SER A 82 -0.16 2.40 -12.32
C SER A 82 -0.77 1.28 -13.16
N GLU A 83 -1.23 1.62 -14.36
CA GLU A 83 -1.77 0.62 -15.28
C GLU A 83 -0.73 -0.44 -15.65
N SER A 84 0.50 0.01 -15.90
CA SER A 84 1.65 -0.88 -16.12
C SER A 84 1.90 -1.80 -14.92
N ALA A 85 1.80 -1.29 -13.68
CA ALA A 85 2.00 -2.11 -12.49
C ALA A 85 0.95 -3.22 -12.40
N LYS A 86 -0.32 -2.91 -12.63
CA LYS A 86 -1.40 -3.92 -12.57
C LYS A 86 -1.16 -5.05 -13.56
N ARG A 87 -0.74 -4.73 -14.80
CA ARG A 87 -0.44 -5.72 -15.83
C ARG A 87 0.70 -6.64 -15.39
N MET A 88 1.84 -6.06 -15.01
CA MET A 88 3.02 -6.83 -14.60
C MET A 88 2.78 -7.67 -13.34
N ILE A 89 2.00 -7.15 -12.37
CA ILE A 89 1.63 -7.91 -11.16
C ILE A 89 0.76 -9.12 -11.54
N GLY A 90 -0.18 -8.95 -12.46
CA GLY A 90 -1.01 -10.05 -12.98
C GLY A 90 -0.20 -11.09 -13.75
N GLU A 91 0.74 -10.65 -14.60
CA GLU A 91 1.65 -11.52 -15.36
C GLU A 91 2.58 -12.32 -14.44
N ALA A 92 3.04 -11.72 -13.34
CA ALA A 92 3.86 -12.39 -12.34
C ALA A 92 3.08 -13.37 -11.44
N GLY A 93 1.76 -13.50 -11.62
CA GLY A 93 0.90 -14.35 -10.79
C GLY A 93 0.75 -13.84 -9.35
N CYS A 94 0.99 -12.54 -9.13
CA CYS A 94 0.85 -11.89 -7.84
C CYS A 94 -0.53 -11.26 -7.66
N LYS A 95 -0.95 -11.06 -6.42
CA LYS A 95 -2.25 -10.44 -6.11
C LYS A 95 -2.07 -8.96 -5.81
N ALA A 96 -2.64 -8.10 -6.67
CA ALA A 96 -2.79 -6.68 -6.38
C ALA A 96 -4.09 -6.45 -5.59
N VAL A 97 -3.98 -5.94 -4.37
CA VAL A 97 -5.13 -5.62 -3.51
C VAL A 97 -5.10 -4.14 -3.09
N SER A 98 -6.27 -3.58 -2.80
CA SER A 98 -6.36 -2.24 -2.24
C SER A 98 -6.14 -2.28 -0.74
N ILE A 99 -5.64 -1.17 -0.15
CA ILE A 99 -5.50 -1.05 1.31
C ILE A 99 -6.83 -1.29 2.03
N GLU A 100 -7.95 -0.86 1.45
CA GLU A 100 -9.30 -1.11 1.98
C GLU A 100 -9.63 -2.60 2.05
N SER A 101 -9.37 -3.35 0.97
CA SER A 101 -9.60 -4.79 0.92
C SER A 101 -8.73 -5.52 1.93
N LEU A 102 -7.43 -5.19 1.97
CA LEU A 102 -6.52 -5.78 2.96
C LEU A 102 -6.94 -5.46 4.40
N HIS A 103 -7.46 -4.27 4.65
CA HIS A 103 -7.95 -3.89 5.97
C HIS A 103 -9.18 -4.73 6.38
N LYS A 104 -10.09 -5.02 5.43
CA LYS A 104 -11.24 -5.91 5.66
C LYS A 104 -10.85 -7.36 5.87
N ASP A 105 -9.93 -7.88 5.05
CA ASP A 105 -9.48 -9.27 5.10
C ASP A 105 -8.58 -9.56 6.31
N ASN A 106 -7.74 -8.59 6.69
CA ASN A 106 -6.79 -8.72 7.81
C ASN A 106 -6.84 -7.47 8.71
N PRO A 107 -7.89 -7.32 9.54
CA PRO A 107 -8.02 -6.17 10.43
C PRO A 107 -6.89 -6.10 11.47
N GLU A 108 -6.18 -7.21 11.71
CA GLU A 108 -5.07 -7.27 12.65
C GLU A 108 -3.74 -6.78 12.08
N GLY A 109 -3.58 -6.78 10.74
CA GLY A 109 -2.34 -6.37 10.08
C GLY A 109 -1.15 -7.27 10.42
N ARG A 110 -1.39 -8.56 10.72
CA ARG A 110 -0.33 -9.54 10.99
C ARG A 110 0.36 -9.96 9.69
N ASN A 111 1.68 -10.14 9.73
CA ASN A 111 2.53 -10.52 8.59
C ASN A 111 2.49 -9.55 7.39
N VAL A 112 2.26 -8.26 7.66
CA VAL A 112 2.28 -7.21 6.63
C VAL A 112 3.53 -6.36 6.75
N ALA A 113 4.35 -6.34 5.70
CA ALA A 113 5.53 -5.48 5.61
C ALA A 113 5.15 -4.12 5.02
N ILE A 114 5.45 -3.02 5.71
CA ILE A 114 5.26 -1.67 5.16
C ILE A 114 6.51 -1.32 4.34
N LEU A 115 6.32 -1.10 3.04
CA LEU A 115 7.39 -0.65 2.15
C LEU A 115 7.21 0.82 1.80
N LYS A 116 8.28 1.60 2.00
CA LYS A 116 8.34 3.03 1.68
C LYS A 116 9.65 3.45 1.07
#